data_AF-A0A821KE71-F1
#
_entry.id   AF-A0A821KE71-F1
#
_cell.length_a   1.000
_cell.length_b   1.000
_cell.length_c   1.000
_cell.angle_alpha   90.00
_cell.angle_beta   90.00
_cell.angle_gamma   90.00
#
_symmetry.space_group_name_H-M   'P 1'
#
loop_
_entity.id
_entity.type
_entity.pdbx_description
1 polymer ?
#
loop_
_entity_poly.entity_id
_entity_poly.type
_entity_poly.pdbx_seq_one_letter_code
_entity_poly.pdbx_strand_id
1 'polypeptide(L)'
;MNNNAVLEIGKIKSDHFFHLIKEMTNDIEVEILKVQRINNVLSLLRSQDLFSIFKIDCEKLKDLRNHACLQLKNGEYMIRPAIKENLDYCINVLKNKLPQQQPYFSENQKQDSNTESNYF
;
A
#
# COMPACT_ATOMS: atom_id res chain seq x y z
N MET A 1 -25.12 0.76 -0.36
CA MET A 1 -24.03 -0.13 -0.84
C MET A 1 -24.06 -1.41 0.00
N ASN A 2 -23.86 -2.58 -0.61
CA ASN A 2 -23.97 -3.88 0.06
C ASN A 2 -22.71 -4.16 0.90
N ASN A 3 -22.83 -4.19 2.23
CA ASN A 3 -21.70 -4.42 3.17
C ASN A 3 -20.97 -5.75 2.94
N ASN A 4 -21.59 -6.70 2.25
CA ASN A 4 -20.94 -7.96 1.91
C ASN A 4 -19.86 -7.79 0.83
N ALA A 5 -20.13 -7.02 -0.24
CA ALA A 5 -19.16 -6.83 -1.34
C ALA A 5 -17.86 -6.14 -0.87
N VAL A 6 -18.01 -5.27 0.11
CA VAL A 6 -16.94 -4.56 0.79
C VAL A 6 -16.00 -5.52 1.55
N LEU A 7 -16.58 -6.41 2.37
CA LEU A 7 -15.83 -7.36 3.19
C LEU A 7 -15.08 -8.37 2.32
N GLU A 8 -15.59 -8.65 1.12
CA GLU A 8 -14.93 -9.52 0.14
C GLU A 8 -13.69 -8.88 -0.48
N ILE A 9 -13.71 -7.58 -0.80
CA ILE A 9 -12.54 -6.90 -1.40
C ILE A 9 -11.33 -6.91 -0.44
N GLY A 10 -11.56 -6.72 0.86
CA GLY A 10 -10.50 -6.77 1.87
C GLY A 10 -9.87 -8.16 2.05
N LYS A 11 -10.54 -9.22 1.58
CA LYS A 11 -10.04 -10.61 1.64
C LYS A 11 -9.25 -11.02 0.40
N ILE A 12 -9.20 -10.19 -0.65
CA ILE A 12 -8.45 -10.48 -1.88
C ILE A 12 -6.94 -10.45 -1.59
N LYS A 13 -6.25 -11.55 -1.93
CA LYS A 13 -4.82 -11.77 -1.67
C LYS A 13 -4.14 -12.52 -2.83
N SER A 14 -2.81 -12.51 -2.84
CA SER A 14 -1.95 -13.28 -3.73
C SER A 14 -2.33 -13.09 -5.21
N ASP A 15 -2.50 -14.18 -5.97
CA ASP A 15 -2.72 -14.09 -7.41
C ASP A 15 -4.02 -13.37 -7.78
N HIS A 16 -5.09 -13.51 -6.98
CA HIS A 16 -6.32 -12.76 -7.19
C HIS A 16 -6.12 -11.26 -6.99
N PHE A 17 -5.25 -10.88 -6.04
CA PHE A 17 -4.88 -9.49 -5.85
C PHE A 17 -4.11 -8.97 -7.07
N PHE A 18 -3.08 -9.68 -7.52
CA PHE A 18 -2.31 -9.26 -8.68
C PHE A 18 -3.15 -9.20 -9.96
N HIS A 19 -4.07 -10.14 -10.15
CA HIS A 19 -5.01 -10.12 -11.26
C HIS A 19 -5.91 -8.88 -11.20
N LEU A 20 -6.49 -8.57 -10.04
CA LEU A 20 -7.30 -7.37 -9.85
C LEU A 20 -6.51 -6.09 -10.18
N ILE A 21 -5.28 -5.96 -9.68
CA ILE A 21 -4.44 -4.79 -9.98
C ILE A 21 -4.15 -4.72 -11.48
N LYS A 22 -3.81 -5.84 -12.12
CA LYS A 22 -3.55 -5.91 -13.56
C LYS A 22 -4.74 -5.43 -14.40
N GLU A 23 -5.96 -5.87 -14.07
CA GLU A 23 -7.19 -5.44 -14.76
C GLU A 23 -7.47 -3.93 -14.62
N MET A 24 -6.97 -3.30 -13.56
CA MET A 24 -7.13 -1.87 -13.32
C MET A 24 -5.97 -1.02 -13.86
N THR A 25 -4.83 -1.65 -14.16
CA THR A 25 -3.56 -0.99 -14.47
C THR A 25 -2.84 -1.74 -15.59
N ASN A 26 -1.58 -2.13 -15.40
CA ASN A 26 -0.79 -2.96 -16.31
C ASN A 26 0.22 -3.83 -15.54
N ASP A 27 1.01 -4.60 -16.29
CA ASP A 27 2.00 -5.53 -15.74
C ASP A 27 3.11 -4.84 -14.91
N ILE A 28 3.52 -3.62 -15.27
CA ILE A 28 4.60 -2.92 -14.55
C ILE A 28 4.18 -2.59 -13.12
N GLU A 29 2.95 -2.10 -12.93
CA GLU A 29 2.39 -1.80 -11.62
C GLU A 29 2.31 -3.05 -10.74
N VAL A 30 1.95 -4.20 -11.32
CA VAL A 30 1.94 -5.49 -10.62
C VAL A 30 3.35 -5.88 -10.15
N GLU A 31 4.36 -5.74 -11.00
CA GLU A 31 5.75 -6.06 -10.65
C GLU A 31 6.29 -5.14 -9.55
N ILE A 32 5.92 -3.86 -9.56
CA ILE A 32 6.22 -2.90 -8.46
C ILE A 32 5.66 -3.40 -7.12
N LEU A 33 4.46 -3.97 -7.11
CA LEU A 33 3.87 -4.49 -5.88
C LEU A 33 4.51 -5.82 -5.44
N LYS A 34 4.79 -6.72 -6.40
CA LYS A 34 5.45 -8.01 -6.11
C LYS A 34 6.82 -7.83 -5.49
N VAL A 35 7.65 -6.94 -6.02
CA VAL A 35 9.02 -6.74 -5.49
C VAL A 35 9.01 -6.20 -4.06
N GLN A 36 7.96 -5.49 -3.68
CA GLN A 36 7.73 -4.98 -2.33
C GLN A 36 6.95 -5.94 -1.44
N ARG A 37 6.61 -7.15 -1.93
CA ARG A 37 5.76 -8.15 -1.26
C ARG A 37 4.38 -7.61 -0.85
N ILE A 38 3.87 -6.61 -1.58
CA ILE A 38 2.50 -6.12 -1.42
C ILE A 38 1.61 -7.07 -2.21
N ASN A 39 0.91 -7.95 -1.50
CA ASN A 39 0.17 -9.05 -2.11
C ASN A 39 -1.31 -9.08 -1.69
N ASN A 40 -1.84 -7.99 -1.15
CA ASN A 40 -3.24 -7.88 -0.76
C ASN A 40 -3.66 -6.41 -0.66
N VAL A 41 -4.97 -6.18 -0.74
CA VAL A 41 -5.57 -4.84 -0.74
C VAL A 41 -5.20 -4.05 0.51
N LEU A 42 -5.26 -4.66 1.70
CA LEU A 42 -4.98 -3.97 2.95
C LEU A 42 -3.51 -3.53 3.07
N SER A 43 -2.56 -4.34 2.57
CA SER A 43 -1.15 -3.97 2.53
C SER A 43 -0.93 -2.80 1.57
N LEU A 44 -1.54 -2.84 0.38
CA LEU A 44 -1.45 -1.75 -0.61
C LEU A 44 -1.98 -0.43 -0.03
N LEU A 45 -3.15 -0.47 0.62
CA LEU A 45 -3.76 0.72 1.20
C LEU A 45 -3.00 1.33 2.38
N ARG A 46 -2.16 0.53 3.06
CA ARG A 46 -1.30 0.99 4.16
C ARG A 46 0.07 1.48 3.70
N SER A 47 0.46 1.22 2.45
CA SER A 47 1.75 1.66 1.90
C SER A 47 1.79 3.18 1.78
N GLN A 48 2.86 3.80 2.29
CA GLN A 48 3.03 5.26 2.28
C GLN A 48 3.72 5.76 1.01
N ASP A 49 4.74 5.06 0.52
CA ASP A 49 5.48 5.41 -0.70
C ASP A 49 5.87 4.13 -1.47
N LEU A 50 5.07 3.79 -2.48
CA LEU A 50 5.27 2.63 -3.35
C LEU A 50 6.50 2.76 -4.27
N PHE A 51 7.03 3.96 -4.46
CA PHE A 51 8.07 4.23 -5.45
C PHE A 51 9.44 4.46 -4.81
N SER A 52 9.50 4.59 -3.49
CA SER A 52 10.74 4.65 -2.70
C SER A 52 11.71 3.51 -3.02
N ILE A 53 11.20 2.34 -3.40
CA ILE A 53 11.98 1.17 -3.80
C ILE A 53 12.99 1.47 -4.92
N PHE A 54 12.67 2.40 -5.82
CA PHE A 54 13.54 2.77 -6.94
C PHE A 54 14.75 3.63 -6.56
N LYS A 55 14.78 4.14 -5.32
CA LYS A 55 15.94 4.86 -4.77
C LYS A 55 17.03 3.90 -4.26
N ILE A 56 16.70 2.62 -4.09
CA ILE A 56 17.64 1.61 -3.61
C ILE A 56 18.61 1.26 -4.74
N ASP A 57 19.91 1.30 -4.45
CA ASP A 57 20.93 0.78 -5.36
C ASP A 57 20.94 -0.75 -5.28
N CYS A 58 20.33 -1.39 -6.28
CA CYS A 58 20.13 -2.82 -6.31
C CYS A 58 19.98 -3.29 -7.76
N GLU A 59 20.87 -4.19 -8.19
CA GLU A 59 20.89 -4.73 -9.55
C GLU A 59 19.58 -5.45 -9.89
N LYS A 60 18.95 -6.13 -8.92
CA LYS A 60 17.66 -6.82 -9.11
C LYS A 60 16.52 -5.87 -9.46
N LEU A 61 16.65 -4.57 -9.19
CA LEU A 61 15.65 -3.55 -9.51
C LEU A 61 15.94 -2.84 -10.83
N LYS A 62 17.08 -3.11 -11.49
CA LYS A 62 17.53 -2.37 -12.67
C LYS A 62 16.54 -2.49 -13.83
N ASP A 63 16.12 -3.70 -14.15
CA ASP A 63 15.17 -3.92 -15.26
C ASP A 63 13.81 -3.27 -14.97
N LEU A 64 13.30 -3.45 -13.75
CA LEU A 64 12.05 -2.81 -13.33
C LEU A 64 12.15 -1.28 -13.38
N ARG A 65 13.29 -0.71 -12.97
CA ARG A 65 13.57 0.74 -13.02
C ARG A 65 13.64 1.23 -14.46
N ASN A 66 14.25 0.49 -15.37
CA ASN A 66 14.34 0.86 -16.79
C ASN A 66 12.96 0.92 -17.45
N HIS A 67 12.03 0.07 -17.03
CA HIS A 67 10.66 0.09 -17.52
C HIS A 67 9.81 1.16 -16.81
N ALA A 68 9.93 1.28 -15.49
CA ALA A 68 9.07 2.14 -14.68
C ALA A 68 9.51 3.62 -14.65
N CYS A 69 10.78 3.90 -14.95
CA CYS A 69 11.37 5.22 -14.80
C CYS A 69 11.88 5.81 -16.13
N LEU A 70 12.11 7.11 -16.10
CA LEU A 70 12.92 7.86 -17.05
C LEU A 70 14.20 8.28 -16.32
N GLN A 71 15.35 8.03 -16.94
CA GLN A 71 16.62 8.55 -16.43
C GLN A 71 16.78 10.02 -16.86
N LEU A 72 16.97 10.89 -15.89
CA LEU A 72 17.22 12.31 -16.08
C LEU A 72 18.70 12.56 -16.40
N LYS A 73 19.01 13.71 -17.00
CA LYS A 73 20.38 14.07 -17.40
C LYS A 73 21.38 14.12 -16.23
N ASN A 74 20.89 14.36 -15.00
CA ASN A 74 21.69 14.38 -13.78
C ASN A 74 21.94 12.96 -13.20
N GLY A 75 21.45 11.91 -13.87
CA GLY A 75 21.58 10.52 -13.41
C GLY A 75 20.47 10.05 -12.47
N GLU A 76 19.59 10.95 -12.02
CA GLU A 76 18.42 10.59 -11.21
C GLU A 76 17.34 9.88 -12.04
N TYR A 77 16.46 9.16 -11.35
CA TYR A 77 15.33 8.48 -11.98
C TYR A 77 14.02 9.14 -11.57
N MET A 78 13.20 9.45 -12.57
CA MET A 78 11.82 9.90 -12.39
C MET A 78 10.87 8.76 -12.75
N ILE A 79 9.89 8.45 -11.90
CA ILE A 79 8.83 7.50 -12.23
C ILE A 79 8.01 8.05 -13.39
N ARG A 80 7.69 7.21 -14.38
CA ARG A 80 6.80 7.61 -15.48
C ARG A 80 5.44 8.04 -14.89
N PRO A 81 4.94 9.25 -15.21
CA PRO A 81 3.70 9.77 -14.61
C PRO A 81 2.50 8.81 -14.72
N ALA A 82 2.32 8.18 -15.87
CA ALA A 82 1.22 7.23 -16.10
C ALA A 82 1.20 6.05 -15.10
N ILE A 83 2.38 5.53 -14.71
CA ILE A 83 2.46 4.42 -13.74
C ILE A 83 2.00 4.89 -12.36
N LYS A 84 2.42 6.10 -11.97
CA LYS A 84 2.00 6.71 -10.72
C LYS A 84 0.50 6.95 -10.71
N GLU A 85 -0.03 7.56 -11.77
CA GLU A 85 -1.46 7.86 -11.92
C GLU A 85 -2.32 6.59 -11.89
N ASN A 86 -1.89 5.52 -12.54
CA ASN A 86 -2.59 4.23 -12.53
C ASN A 86 -2.71 3.63 -11.12
N LEU A 87 -1.60 3.62 -10.36
CA LEU A 87 -1.60 3.12 -8.99
C LEU A 87 -2.41 4.04 -8.05
N ASP A 88 -2.30 5.35 -8.19
CA ASP A 88 -3.07 6.32 -7.42
C ASP A 88 -4.59 6.15 -7.69
N TYR A 89 -4.98 5.99 -8.96
CA TYR A 89 -6.35 5.68 -9.35
C TYR A 89 -6.83 4.37 -8.71
N CYS A 90 -6.04 3.30 -8.81
CA CYS A 90 -6.36 2.00 -8.24
C CYS A 90 -6.58 2.09 -6.72
N ILE A 91 -5.67 2.74 -6.00
CA ILE A 91 -5.77 2.98 -4.56
C ILE A 91 -7.04 3.75 -4.23
N ASN A 92 -7.36 4.79 -4.98
CA ASN A 92 -8.55 5.61 -4.74
C ASN A 92 -9.84 4.81 -4.95
N VAL A 93 -9.91 3.99 -6.00
CA VAL A 93 -11.06 3.08 -6.21
C VAL A 93 -11.19 2.10 -5.04
N LEU A 94 -10.09 1.47 -4.60
CA LEU A 94 -10.10 0.52 -3.49
C LEU A 94 -10.49 1.18 -2.16
N LYS A 95 -10.00 2.40 -1.88
CA LYS A 95 -10.39 3.19 -0.71
C LYS A 95 -11.88 3.53 -0.71
N ASN A 96 -12.44 3.89 -1.87
CA ASN A 96 -13.87 4.21 -1.99
C ASN A 96 -14.77 2.96 -1.84
N LYS A 97 -14.22 1.77 -2.08
CA LYS A 97 -14.94 0.49 -1.94
C LYS A 97 -14.82 -0.14 -0.56
N LEU A 98 -13.87 0.29 0.27
CA LEU A 98 -13.79 -0.13 1.67
C LEU A 98 -14.32 1.00 2.56
N PRO A 99 -15.31 0.76 3.45
CA PRO A 99 -15.65 1.70 4.50
C PRO A 99 -14.37 1.89 5.27
N GLN A 100 -14.00 3.16 5.46
CA GLN A 100 -12.89 3.60 6.28
C GLN A 100 -12.86 2.74 7.54
N GLN A 101 -11.95 1.76 7.61
CA GLN A 101 -11.74 1.04 8.85
C GLN A 101 -11.25 2.12 9.81
N GLN A 102 -12.06 2.42 10.82
CA GLN A 102 -11.71 3.39 11.84
C GLN A 102 -10.29 3.10 12.32
N PRO A 103 -9.45 4.12 12.52
CA PRO A 103 -8.17 3.91 13.15
C PRO A 103 -8.43 3.24 14.51
N TYR A 104 -7.87 2.06 14.73
CA TYR A 104 -7.76 1.47 16.05
C TYR A 104 -6.84 2.39 16.88
N PHE A 105 -7.42 3.44 17.48
CA PHE A 105 -6.92 4.00 18.72
C PHE A 105 -7.50 3.13 19.83
N SER A 106 -6.77 2.11 20.24
CA SER A 106 -7.04 1.50 21.53
C SER A 106 -6.61 2.49 22.62
N GLU A 107 -7.59 3.21 23.15
CA GLU A 107 -7.54 3.81 24.48
C GLU A 107 -7.17 2.72 25.50
N ASN A 108 -5.90 2.66 25.89
CA ASN A 108 -5.47 1.99 27.12
C ASN A 108 -4.76 3.02 27.99
N GLN A 109 -5.52 3.99 28.48
CA GLN A 109 -5.20 4.73 29.70
C GLN A 109 -6.49 4.97 30.48
N LYS A 110 -6.90 3.97 31.27
CA LYS A 110 -7.71 4.15 32.48
C LYS A 110 -7.79 2.84 33.28
N GLN A 111 -6.88 2.72 34.24
CA GLN A 111 -6.87 1.93 35.48
C GLN A 111 -5.38 1.87 35.88
N ASP A 112 -4.92 2.51 36.95
CA ASP A 112 -5.47 2.49 38.30
C ASP A 112 -5.33 3.84 39.01
N SER A 113 -6.44 4.29 39.60
CA SER A 113 -6.42 5.13 40.79
C SER A 113 -6.73 4.24 41.99
N ASN A 114 -5.88 4.39 43.02
CA ASN A 114 -6.12 4.11 44.44
C ASN A 114 -5.77 2.72 44.96
N THR A 115 -4.62 2.64 45.62
CA THR A 115 -4.57 1.98 46.93
C THR A 115 -3.73 2.84 47.88
N GLU A 116 -4.41 3.39 48.88
CA GLU A 116 -3.81 4.03 50.05
C GLU A 116 -2.92 3.02 50.80
N SER A 117 -1.78 3.47 51.30
CA SER A 117 -1.06 2.78 52.38
C SER A 117 -0.36 3.82 53.26
N ASN A 118 -1.03 4.09 54.38
CA ASN A 118 -0.52 4.37 55.72
C ASN A 118 0.97 4.72 55.85
N TYR A 119 1.23 6.00 56.16
CA TYR A 119 2.30 6.41 57.06
C TYR A 119 1.76 7.52 57.96
N PHE A 120 1.46 7.16 59.21
CA PHE A 120 1.79 7.83 60.48
C PHE A 120 0.97 7.19 61.61
#